data_AF-A0A7W9QG23-F1
#
_entry.id   AF-A0A7W9QG23-F1
#
_cell.length_a   1.000
_cell.length_b   1.000
_cell.length_c   1.000
_cell.angle_alpha   90.00
_cell.angle_beta   90.00
_cell.angle_gamma   90.00
#
_symmetry.space_group_name_H-M   'P 1'
#
loop_
_entity.id
_entity.type
_entity.pdbx_description
1 polymer ?
#
loop_
_entity_poly.entity_id
_entity_poly.type
_entity_poly.pdbx_seq_one_letter_code
_entity_poly.pdbx_strand_id
1 'polypeptide(L)'
;MPSPLRTVDPVRLVARRVELGLSRAALAALAGVSARMIFFYEEGRHTPTSPRLEQLATALRCKVETLTGAPRGQETLIDLRYAAGLTLRRVAELLKTTPAGRELRVSAPKVSALESGGQVTGRHWQDPEATGRLIGPLARAYGVPVRMVLDAWLRTRPEDPAPVLSDKAKQAPSRAALSTWDSLNERQQVYLGEVMRDDRMTATEMWMRRLQRLPVPKAAEWRRLPLALRAAPSVAGYTRLQERLRQRGVHDPGVGSTVHALERRGLLVVSEDSVDHPAVGEVGRVLVEITRRGRAAARAGLGEPREPDPAPHLLSEWLWGVVARVASAEPAGLEDDQLAGRSLFFIGVGYRGRSGAQPSRGFVDSVPVMAPGGTHVSEYRWRLTHLGLRHVAEYLHVYRDLYPSVNTTELEAIAGNAP
;
A
#
# COMPACT_ATOMS: atom_id res chain seq x y z
N MET A 1 -23.93 20.99 -10.92
CA MET A 1 -24.48 19.73 -10.40
C MET A 1 -23.46 18.64 -10.64
N PRO A 2 -23.03 17.88 -9.63
CA PRO A 2 -22.07 16.80 -9.84
C PRO A 2 -22.69 15.75 -10.75
N SER A 3 -21.98 15.39 -11.83
CA SER A 3 -22.38 14.33 -12.75
C SER A 3 -22.71 13.05 -11.98
N PRO A 4 -23.80 12.34 -12.28
CA PRO A 4 -24.14 11.10 -11.60
C PRO A 4 -23.11 10.02 -11.98
N LEU A 5 -22.03 9.92 -11.21
CA LEU A 5 -20.99 8.91 -11.35
C LEU A 5 -21.50 7.56 -10.85
N ARG A 6 -22.30 6.93 -11.71
CA ARG A 6 -22.20 5.54 -12.16
C ARG A 6 -23.21 5.27 -13.26
N THR A 7 -23.25 6.18 -14.24
CA THR A 7 -23.71 5.84 -15.58
C THR A 7 -22.82 4.73 -16.11
N VAL A 8 -23.45 3.71 -16.71
CA VAL A 8 -22.73 2.89 -17.67
C VAL A 8 -22.07 3.84 -18.65
N ASP A 9 -20.76 3.72 -18.84
CA ASP A 9 -20.04 4.45 -19.87
C ASP A 9 -20.67 4.04 -21.21
N PRO A 10 -21.42 4.97 -21.87
CA PRO A 10 -22.22 4.60 -23.01
C PRO A 10 -21.36 4.11 -24.17
N VAL A 11 -20.14 4.65 -24.30
CA VAL A 11 -19.17 4.25 -25.31
C VAL A 11 -18.71 2.82 -25.06
N ARG A 12 -18.43 2.45 -23.81
CA ARG A 12 -18.01 1.08 -23.46
C ARG A 12 -19.15 0.08 -23.62
N LEU A 13 -20.38 0.46 -23.28
CA LEU A 13 -21.55 -0.38 -23.49
C LEU A 13 -21.76 -0.69 -24.96
N VAL A 14 -21.72 0.35 -25.81
CA VAL A 14 -21.84 0.21 -27.27
C VAL A 14 -20.70 -0.66 -27.80
N ALA A 15 -19.45 -0.34 -27.45
CA ALA A 15 -18.27 -1.07 -27.91
C ALA A 15 -18.37 -2.56 -27.56
N ARG A 16 -18.71 -2.89 -26.31
CA ARG A 16 -18.81 -4.29 -25.86
C ARG A 16 -19.98 -5.03 -26.52
N ARG A 17 -21.12 -4.35 -26.71
CA ARG A 17 -22.26 -4.95 -27.43
C ARG A 17 -21.89 -5.27 -28.88
N VAL A 18 -21.23 -4.34 -29.56
CA VAL A 18 -20.78 -4.49 -30.95
C VAL A 18 -19.72 -5.58 -31.08
N GLU A 19 -18.75 -5.64 -30.16
CA GLU A 19 -17.73 -6.69 -30.12
C GLU A 19 -18.34 -8.11 -30.02
N LEU A 20 -19.46 -8.25 -29.29
CA LEU A 20 -20.19 -9.50 -29.15
C LEU A 20 -21.20 -9.75 -30.29
N GLY A 21 -21.27 -8.87 -31.30
CA GLY A 21 -22.21 -8.99 -32.43
C GLY A 21 -23.68 -8.87 -32.02
N LEU A 22 -23.98 -8.28 -30.86
CA LEU A 22 -25.34 -8.21 -30.34
C LEU A 22 -26.08 -6.99 -30.89
N SER A 23 -27.33 -7.18 -31.32
CA SER A 23 -28.24 -6.06 -31.54
C SER A 23 -28.73 -5.49 -30.21
N ARG A 24 -29.26 -4.26 -30.19
CA ARG A 24 -29.87 -3.67 -28.98
C ARG A 24 -31.01 -4.53 -28.44
N ALA A 25 -31.81 -5.12 -29.33
CA ALA A 25 -32.90 -6.02 -28.96
C ALA A 25 -32.39 -7.34 -28.36
N ALA A 26 -31.31 -7.90 -28.90
CA ALA A 26 -30.70 -9.12 -28.37
C ALA A 26 -30.10 -8.90 -26.98
N LEU A 27 -29.37 -7.79 -26.77
CA LEU A 27 -28.88 -7.41 -25.44
C LEU A 27 -30.03 -7.17 -24.46
N ALA A 28 -31.09 -6.51 -24.90
CA ALA A 28 -32.26 -6.24 -24.07
C ALA A 28 -32.93 -7.52 -23.58
N ALA A 29 -33.11 -8.51 -24.46
CA ALA A 29 -33.66 -9.82 -24.11
C ALA A 29 -32.77 -10.56 -23.10
N LEU A 30 -31.45 -10.53 -23.28
CA LEU A 30 -30.50 -11.17 -22.36
C LEU A 30 -30.43 -10.48 -20.98
N ALA A 31 -30.57 -9.16 -20.95
CA ALA A 31 -30.51 -8.37 -19.73
C ALA A 31 -31.87 -8.17 -19.03
N GLY A 32 -32.95 -8.72 -19.60
CA GLY A 32 -34.31 -8.61 -19.03
C GLY A 32 -34.88 -7.19 -19.04
N VAL A 33 -34.54 -6.38 -20.05
CA VAL A 33 -35.02 -4.99 -20.21
C VAL A 33 -35.57 -4.75 -21.62
N SER A 34 -36.17 -3.59 -21.87
CA SER A 34 -36.63 -3.23 -23.23
C SER A 34 -35.49 -2.70 -24.11
N ALA A 35 -35.58 -2.91 -25.42
CA ALA A 35 -34.61 -2.37 -26.39
C ALA A 35 -34.49 -0.84 -26.32
N ARG A 36 -35.60 -0.16 -26.00
CA ARG A 36 -35.65 1.29 -25.75
C ARG A 36 -34.83 1.69 -24.52
N MET A 37 -34.82 0.84 -23.48
CA MET A 37 -34.02 1.09 -22.28
C MET A 37 -32.52 0.91 -22.56
N ILE A 38 -32.13 -0.09 -23.36
CA ILE A 38 -30.74 -0.23 -23.83
C ILE A 38 -30.30 0.99 -24.64
N PHE A 39 -31.15 1.46 -25.55
CA PHE A 39 -30.90 2.70 -26.29
C PHE A 39 -30.66 3.90 -25.35
N PHE A 40 -31.49 4.06 -24.31
CA PHE A 40 -31.30 5.12 -23.34
C PHE A 40 -30.03 4.98 -22.49
N TYR A 41 -29.57 3.76 -22.21
CA TYR A 41 -28.29 3.54 -21.54
C TYR A 41 -27.11 3.86 -22.48
N GLU A 42 -27.20 3.48 -23.76
CA GLU A 42 -26.18 3.77 -24.78
C GLU A 42 -26.10 5.25 -25.19
N GLU A 43 -27.15 6.02 -24.97
CA GLU A 43 -27.13 7.48 -25.14
C GLU A 43 -26.84 8.24 -23.83
N GLY A 44 -26.62 7.52 -22.72
CA GLY A 44 -26.37 8.13 -21.41
C GLY A 44 -27.57 8.90 -20.83
N ARG A 45 -28.78 8.72 -21.40
CA ARG A 45 -30.01 9.39 -20.93
C ARG A 45 -30.56 8.78 -19.65
N HIS A 46 -30.22 7.53 -19.36
CA HIS A 46 -30.63 6.84 -18.14
C HIS A 46 -29.48 6.02 -17.53
N THR A 47 -29.55 5.83 -16.21
CA THR A 47 -28.58 5.06 -15.44
C THR A 47 -29.23 3.76 -14.96
N PRO A 48 -28.64 2.57 -15.25
CA PRO A 48 -29.16 1.32 -14.71
C PRO A 48 -28.97 1.25 -13.19
N THR A 49 -29.92 0.65 -12.50
CA THR A 49 -29.79 0.32 -11.07
C THR A 49 -28.74 -0.77 -10.86
N SER A 50 -28.17 -0.89 -9.65
CA SER A 50 -27.14 -1.91 -9.35
C SER A 50 -27.50 -3.33 -9.81
N PRO A 51 -28.72 -3.84 -9.54
CA PRO A 51 -29.10 -5.18 -10.03
C PRO A 51 -29.15 -5.27 -11.56
N ARG A 52 -29.59 -4.19 -12.24
CA ARG A 52 -29.62 -4.13 -13.71
C ARG A 52 -28.23 -4.01 -14.32
N LEU A 53 -27.32 -3.34 -13.63
CA LEU A 53 -25.93 -3.23 -14.06
C LEU A 53 -25.22 -4.60 -14.01
N GLU A 54 -25.49 -5.40 -12.98
CA GLU A 54 -25.01 -6.79 -12.89
C GLU A 54 -25.62 -7.67 -13.99
N GLN A 55 -26.92 -7.50 -14.29
CA GLN A 55 -27.58 -8.20 -15.40
C GLN A 55 -26.97 -7.84 -16.76
N LEU A 56 -26.71 -6.55 -17.00
CA LEU A 56 -26.03 -6.07 -18.20
C LEU A 56 -24.61 -6.63 -18.32
N ALA A 57 -23.83 -6.61 -17.24
CA ALA A 57 -22.48 -7.16 -17.21
C ALA A 57 -22.47 -8.67 -17.50
N THR A 58 -23.43 -9.40 -16.92
CA THR A 58 -23.62 -10.84 -17.17
C THR A 58 -23.98 -11.11 -18.64
N ALA A 59 -24.96 -10.38 -19.18
CA ALA A 59 -25.36 -10.48 -20.58
C ALA A 59 -24.22 -10.16 -21.56
N LEU A 60 -23.35 -9.22 -21.19
CA LEU A 60 -22.17 -8.79 -21.97
C LEU A 60 -20.89 -9.58 -21.63
N ARG A 61 -21.02 -10.64 -20.81
CA ARG A 61 -19.92 -11.53 -20.41
C ARG A 61 -18.69 -10.74 -19.97
N CYS A 62 -18.88 -9.71 -19.15
CA CYS A 62 -17.82 -8.86 -18.64
C CYS A 62 -18.05 -8.55 -17.16
N LYS A 63 -17.03 -7.96 -16.50
CA LYS A 63 -17.18 -7.45 -15.14
C LYS A 63 -17.85 -6.08 -15.19
N VAL A 64 -18.64 -5.76 -14.16
CA VAL A 64 -19.30 -4.44 -14.01
C VAL A 64 -18.33 -3.27 -14.20
N GLU A 65 -17.11 -3.38 -13.66
CA GLU A 65 -16.02 -2.40 -13.81
C GLU A 65 -15.67 -2.07 -15.27
N THR A 66 -15.91 -3.01 -16.18
CA THR A 66 -15.64 -2.84 -17.62
C THR A 66 -16.67 -1.92 -18.27
N LEU A 67 -17.87 -1.81 -17.70
CA LEU A 67 -18.98 -1.00 -18.21
C LEU A 67 -19.10 0.35 -17.50
N THR A 68 -18.59 0.51 -16.27
CA THR A 68 -18.77 1.73 -15.47
C THR A 68 -17.66 2.78 -15.66
N GLY A 69 -16.55 2.43 -16.30
CA GLY A 69 -15.59 3.40 -16.83
C GLY A 69 -14.80 4.26 -15.83
N ALA A 70 -15.04 4.19 -14.51
CA ALA A 70 -14.25 4.96 -13.53
C ALA A 70 -12.75 4.61 -13.65
N PRO A 71 -11.88 5.59 -13.98
CA PRO A 71 -10.44 5.36 -14.01
C PRO A 71 -9.98 4.88 -12.64
N ARG A 72 -9.12 3.85 -12.60
CA ARG A 72 -8.55 3.39 -11.32
C ARG A 72 -7.80 4.54 -10.65
N GLY A 73 -8.00 4.69 -9.34
CA GLY A 73 -7.48 5.80 -8.55
C GLY A 73 -8.41 7.02 -8.49
N GLN A 74 -9.62 6.94 -9.06
CA GLN A 74 -10.64 7.99 -8.96
C GLN A 74 -11.93 7.52 -8.28
N GLU A 75 -11.93 6.33 -7.67
CA GLU A 75 -13.14 5.75 -7.08
C GLU A 75 -13.66 6.58 -5.89
N THR A 76 -14.92 6.96 -5.91
CA THR A 76 -15.63 7.61 -4.79
C THR A 76 -16.25 6.60 -3.82
N LEU A 77 -16.81 7.06 -2.69
CA LEU A 77 -17.45 6.16 -1.72
C LEU A 77 -18.67 5.46 -2.33
N ILE A 78 -19.40 6.15 -3.21
CA ILE A 78 -20.41 5.50 -4.02
C ILE A 78 -19.70 4.41 -4.83
N ASP A 79 -18.67 4.70 -5.64
CA ASP A 79 -17.95 3.73 -6.49
C ASP A 79 -17.51 2.43 -5.80
N LEU A 80 -17.14 2.47 -4.53
CA LEU A 80 -16.81 1.25 -3.78
C LEU A 80 -18.06 0.40 -3.48
N ARG A 81 -19.21 1.03 -3.21
CA ARG A 81 -20.46 0.34 -2.83
C ARG A 81 -21.11 -0.48 -3.96
N TYR A 82 -21.37 0.08 -5.17
CA TYR A 82 -21.91 -0.75 -6.28
C TYR A 82 -20.85 -1.74 -6.78
N ALA A 83 -19.54 -1.47 -6.68
CA ALA A 83 -18.53 -2.48 -7.01
C ALA A 83 -18.66 -3.72 -6.10
N ALA A 84 -19.06 -3.51 -4.83
CA ALA A 84 -19.39 -4.57 -3.89
C ALA A 84 -20.81 -5.16 -4.07
N GLY A 85 -21.61 -4.69 -5.05
CA GLY A 85 -22.99 -5.13 -5.27
C GLY A 85 -23.96 -4.75 -4.14
N LEU A 86 -23.63 -3.74 -3.33
CA LEU A 86 -24.40 -3.43 -2.13
C LEU A 86 -25.41 -2.28 -2.33
N THR A 87 -26.61 -2.47 -1.78
CA THR A 87 -27.60 -1.39 -1.64
C THR A 87 -27.29 -0.53 -0.41
N LEU A 88 -27.75 0.72 -0.39
CA LEU A 88 -27.62 1.62 0.77
C LEU A 88 -28.17 0.99 2.06
N ARG A 89 -29.34 0.34 1.97
CA ARG A 89 -29.96 -0.38 3.09
C ARG A 89 -29.05 -1.50 3.59
N ARG A 90 -28.49 -2.31 2.69
CA ARG A 90 -27.63 -3.42 3.07
C ARG A 90 -26.35 -2.95 3.75
N VAL A 91 -25.71 -1.91 3.23
CA VAL A 91 -24.52 -1.31 3.86
C VAL A 91 -24.86 -0.78 5.25
N ALA A 92 -25.95 -0.03 5.40
CA ALA A 92 -26.35 0.50 6.69
C ALA A 92 -26.58 -0.60 7.74
N GLU A 93 -27.25 -1.70 7.36
CA GLU A 93 -27.43 -2.84 8.27
C GLU A 93 -26.11 -3.51 8.64
N LEU A 94 -25.18 -3.68 7.70
CA LEU A 94 -23.85 -4.21 8.00
C LEU A 94 -23.09 -3.30 8.99
N LEU A 95 -23.10 -1.99 8.76
CA LEU A 95 -22.37 -1.02 9.58
C LEU A 95 -22.96 -0.91 10.99
N LYS A 96 -24.30 -0.95 11.13
CA LYS A 96 -24.99 -0.91 12.44
C LYS A 96 -24.60 -2.04 13.39
N THR A 97 -24.09 -3.17 12.89
CA THR A 97 -23.62 -4.26 13.76
C THR A 97 -22.26 -3.96 14.43
N THR A 98 -21.54 -2.95 13.93
CA THR A 98 -20.22 -2.57 14.44
C THR A 98 -20.32 -1.50 15.55
N PRO A 99 -19.37 -1.45 16.51
CA PRO A 99 -19.35 -0.40 17.53
C PRO A 99 -19.40 1.01 16.95
N ALA A 100 -18.58 1.30 15.94
CA ALA A 100 -18.54 2.60 15.26
C ALA A 100 -19.86 2.94 14.56
N GLY A 101 -20.50 1.97 13.91
CA GLY A 101 -21.78 2.22 13.25
C GLY A 101 -22.94 2.46 14.21
N ARG A 102 -22.90 1.87 15.42
CA ARG A 102 -23.86 2.15 16.50
C ARG A 102 -23.65 3.55 17.08
N GLU A 103 -22.41 3.90 17.36
CA GLU A 103 -22.00 5.23 17.85
C GLU A 103 -22.47 6.34 16.90
N LEU A 104 -22.20 6.17 15.59
CA LEU A 104 -22.61 7.12 14.55
C LEU A 104 -24.10 7.03 14.18
N ARG A 105 -24.83 6.06 14.73
CA ARG A 105 -26.24 5.76 14.40
C ARG A 105 -26.44 5.70 12.88
N VAL A 106 -25.67 4.85 12.21
CA VAL A 106 -25.65 4.73 10.74
C VAL A 106 -27.03 4.33 10.22
N SER A 107 -27.47 4.96 9.13
CA SER A 107 -28.71 4.67 8.42
C SER A 107 -28.54 4.84 6.92
N ALA A 108 -29.43 4.27 6.11
CA ALA A 108 -29.35 4.40 4.64
C ALA A 108 -29.34 5.86 4.15
N PRO A 109 -30.17 6.78 4.71
CA PRO A 109 -30.06 8.21 4.38
C PRO A 109 -28.70 8.83 4.74
N LYS A 110 -28.11 8.45 5.89
CA LYS A 110 -26.79 8.96 6.29
C LYS A 110 -25.67 8.44 5.39
N VAL A 111 -25.71 7.16 5.01
CA VAL A 111 -24.76 6.60 4.03
C VAL A 111 -24.93 7.29 2.67
N SER A 112 -26.17 7.58 2.24
CA SER A 112 -26.41 8.32 1.00
C SER A 112 -25.83 9.74 1.05
N ALA A 113 -26.06 10.47 2.14
CA ALA A 113 -25.52 11.81 2.34
C ALA A 113 -23.98 11.78 2.38
N LEU A 114 -23.41 10.77 3.05
CA LEU A 114 -21.97 10.55 3.09
C LEU A 114 -21.39 10.36 1.68
N GLU A 115 -22.01 9.48 0.89
CA GLU A 115 -21.59 9.12 -0.48
C GLU A 115 -21.79 10.24 -1.51
N SER A 116 -22.72 11.17 -1.26
CA SER A 116 -23.01 12.27 -2.17
C SER A 116 -22.26 13.56 -1.83
N GLY A 117 -21.37 13.54 -0.83
CA GLY A 117 -20.74 14.75 -0.29
C GLY A 117 -21.70 15.65 0.49
N GLY A 118 -22.93 15.21 0.76
CA GLY A 118 -23.93 15.96 1.51
C GLY A 118 -23.64 15.99 3.01
N GLN A 119 -24.21 16.94 3.73
CA GLN A 119 -24.04 17.04 5.17
C GLN A 119 -24.70 15.85 5.89
N VAL A 120 -23.95 15.16 6.76
CA VAL A 120 -24.46 14.05 7.56
C VAL A 120 -24.88 14.55 8.94
N THR A 121 -26.08 14.19 9.38
CA THR A 121 -26.63 14.66 10.65
C THR A 121 -26.04 13.92 11.86
N GLY A 122 -25.63 14.71 12.87
CA GLY A 122 -25.20 14.25 14.19
C GLY A 122 -23.77 14.67 14.56
N ARG A 123 -23.55 15.10 15.80
CA ARG A 123 -22.26 15.63 16.29
C ARG A 123 -21.08 14.69 16.03
N HIS A 124 -21.25 13.38 16.25
CA HIS A 124 -20.19 12.40 16.03
C HIS A 124 -19.77 12.24 14.55
N TRP A 125 -20.58 12.69 13.58
CA TRP A 125 -20.17 12.68 12.17
C TRP A 125 -19.18 13.81 11.82
N GLN A 126 -19.08 14.83 12.67
CA GLN A 126 -18.11 15.91 12.54
C GLN A 126 -16.79 15.59 13.26
N ASP A 127 -16.75 14.52 14.05
CA ASP A 127 -15.57 14.07 14.78
C ASP A 127 -14.70 13.18 13.86
N PRO A 128 -13.48 13.62 13.51
CA PRO A 128 -12.56 12.86 12.66
C PRO A 128 -12.19 11.50 13.24
N GLU A 129 -12.14 11.35 14.57
CA GLU A 129 -11.81 10.07 15.20
C GLU A 129 -12.97 9.08 15.10
N ALA A 130 -14.19 9.54 15.35
CA ALA A 130 -15.39 8.73 15.23
C ALA A 130 -15.62 8.25 13.78
N THR A 131 -15.43 9.14 12.81
CA THR A 131 -15.48 8.78 11.38
C THR A 131 -14.31 7.88 10.97
N GLY A 132 -13.12 8.08 11.55
CA GLY A 132 -11.97 7.21 11.38
C GLY A 132 -12.22 5.77 11.82
N ARG A 133 -12.92 5.56 12.95
CA ARG A 133 -13.37 4.23 13.41
C ARG A 133 -14.33 3.54 12.44
N LEU A 134 -15.03 4.29 11.58
CA LEU A 134 -15.96 3.75 10.58
C LEU A 134 -15.25 3.23 9.30
N ILE A 135 -14.03 3.71 8.99
CA ILE A 135 -13.32 3.34 7.76
C ILE A 135 -13.03 1.83 7.70
N GLY A 136 -12.60 1.21 8.79
CA GLY A 136 -12.36 -0.23 8.86
C GLY A 136 -13.61 -1.07 8.57
N PRO A 137 -14.74 -0.82 9.25
CA PRO A 137 -16.05 -1.39 8.91
C PRO A 137 -16.47 -1.20 7.45
N LEU A 138 -16.33 0.00 6.89
CA LEU A 138 -16.65 0.29 5.49
C LEU A 138 -15.79 -0.54 4.52
N ALA A 139 -14.49 -0.62 4.78
CA ALA A 139 -13.55 -1.38 3.97
C ALA A 139 -13.92 -2.87 3.93
N ARG A 140 -14.30 -3.44 5.08
CA ARG A 140 -14.81 -4.82 5.15
C ARG A 140 -16.13 -4.99 4.41
N ALA A 141 -17.06 -4.06 4.54
CA ALA A 141 -18.35 -4.12 3.84
C ALA A 141 -18.14 -4.06 2.32
N TYR A 142 -17.25 -3.21 1.83
CA TYR A 142 -16.98 -3.04 0.41
C TYR A 142 -16.00 -4.08 -0.17
N GLY A 143 -15.36 -4.90 0.68
CA GLY A 143 -14.37 -5.89 0.22
C GLY A 143 -13.10 -5.27 -0.34
N VAL A 144 -12.72 -4.07 0.11
CA VAL A 144 -11.55 -3.32 -0.38
C VAL A 144 -10.58 -2.98 0.76
N PRO A 145 -9.31 -2.65 0.46
CA PRO A 145 -8.36 -2.19 1.48
C PRO A 145 -8.82 -0.89 2.18
N VAL A 146 -8.48 -0.74 3.47
CA VAL A 146 -8.78 0.47 4.29
C VAL A 146 -8.38 1.76 3.59
N ARG A 147 -7.18 1.78 2.98
CA ARG A 147 -6.69 2.96 2.24
C ARG A 147 -7.61 3.38 1.09
N MET A 148 -8.27 2.44 0.42
CA MET A 148 -9.13 2.75 -0.72
C MET A 148 -10.40 3.47 -0.28
N VAL A 149 -10.95 3.10 0.89
CA VAL A 149 -12.09 3.81 1.50
C VAL A 149 -11.68 5.21 1.95
N LEU A 150 -10.50 5.37 2.54
CA LEU A 150 -10.02 6.69 2.93
C LEU A 150 -9.79 7.58 1.71
N ASP A 151 -9.07 7.09 0.69
CA ASP A 151 -8.86 7.81 -0.56
C ASP A 151 -10.20 8.22 -1.20
N ALA A 152 -11.17 7.30 -1.23
CA ALA A 152 -12.52 7.56 -1.73
C ALA A 152 -13.29 8.58 -0.88
N TRP A 153 -13.12 8.56 0.44
CA TRP A 153 -13.70 9.56 1.34
C TRP A 153 -13.16 10.95 1.03
N LEU A 154 -11.83 11.10 0.95
CA LEU A 154 -11.18 12.36 0.66
C LEU A 154 -11.57 12.92 -0.71
N ARG A 155 -11.80 12.05 -1.71
CA ARG A 155 -12.36 12.45 -3.03
C ARG A 155 -13.82 12.90 -2.93
N THR A 156 -14.63 12.18 -2.16
CA THR A 156 -16.09 12.41 -2.08
C THR A 156 -16.41 13.67 -1.27
N ARG A 157 -15.56 14.00 -0.29
CA ARG A 157 -15.82 15.01 0.73
C ARG A 157 -14.62 15.95 0.88
N PRO A 158 -14.29 16.75 -0.15
CA PRO A 158 -13.06 17.56 -0.20
C PRO A 158 -12.92 18.53 0.98
N GLU A 159 -14.03 19.10 1.46
CA GLU A 159 -14.07 20.14 2.51
C GLU A 159 -14.23 19.58 3.94
N ASP A 160 -14.57 18.30 4.10
CA ASP A 160 -14.72 17.71 5.44
C ASP A 160 -13.34 17.40 6.03
N PRO A 161 -13.14 17.40 7.36
CA PRO A 161 -11.87 16.94 7.93
C PRO A 161 -11.58 15.48 7.58
N ALA A 162 -10.30 15.15 7.38
CA ALA A 162 -9.90 13.79 7.05
C ALA A 162 -10.19 12.83 8.22
N PRO A 163 -10.77 11.63 7.97
CA PRO A 163 -10.97 10.64 9.03
C PRO A 163 -9.64 10.22 9.67
N VAL A 164 -9.54 10.36 10.99
CA VAL A 164 -8.33 10.01 11.74
C VAL A 164 -8.33 8.51 12.01
N LEU A 165 -7.51 7.78 11.25
CA LEU A 165 -7.33 6.36 11.47
C LEU A 165 -6.59 6.15 12.79
N SER A 166 -7.24 5.48 13.74
CA SER A 166 -6.60 5.11 15.00
C SER A 166 -5.31 4.33 14.69
N ASP A 167 -4.19 4.88 15.16
CA ASP A 167 -2.91 4.19 15.09
C ASP A 167 -3.08 2.84 15.75
N LYS A 168 -2.72 1.77 15.02
CA LYS A 168 -2.54 0.49 15.67
C LYS A 168 -1.45 0.69 16.71
N ALA A 169 -1.84 0.79 17.98
CA ALA A 169 -0.94 0.79 19.11
C ALA A 169 0.15 -0.24 18.87
N LYS A 170 1.41 0.16 19.08
CA LYS A 170 2.63 -0.67 18.92
C LYS A 170 2.28 -2.10 19.30
N GLN A 171 2.09 -2.96 18.29
CA GLN A 171 1.54 -4.29 18.56
C GLN A 171 2.54 -5.01 19.45
N ALA A 172 2.09 -5.38 20.65
CA ALA A 172 2.88 -6.20 21.55
C ALA A 172 3.37 -7.46 20.81
N PRO A 173 4.58 -7.96 21.11
CA PRO A 173 5.10 -9.14 20.46
C PRO A 173 4.09 -10.29 20.58
N SER A 174 3.87 -11.00 19.47
CA SER A 174 2.91 -12.11 19.44
C SER A 174 3.29 -13.16 20.49
N ARG A 175 2.31 -13.74 21.20
CA ARG A 175 2.54 -14.81 22.19
C ARG A 175 3.37 -15.97 21.62
N ALA A 176 3.17 -16.30 20.34
CA ALA A 176 3.93 -17.34 19.65
C ALA A 176 5.43 -16.99 19.49
N ALA A 177 5.76 -15.71 19.28
CA ALA A 177 7.15 -15.26 19.16
C ALA A 177 7.85 -15.28 20.52
N LEU A 178 7.18 -14.82 21.58
CA LEU A 178 7.68 -14.93 22.97
C LEU A 178 7.90 -16.38 23.36
N SER A 179 6.90 -17.25 23.19
CA SER A 179 7.04 -18.68 23.49
C SER A 179 8.16 -19.34 22.68
N THR A 180 8.37 -18.94 21.42
CA THR A 180 9.51 -19.43 20.63
C THR A 180 10.84 -19.00 21.26
N TRP A 181 10.96 -17.74 21.69
CA TRP A 181 12.16 -17.22 22.37
C TRP A 181 12.42 -17.89 23.72
N ASP A 182 11.38 -18.02 24.55
CA ASP A 182 11.47 -18.61 25.89
C ASP A 182 11.83 -20.10 25.83
N SER A 183 11.55 -20.78 24.71
CA SER A 183 11.94 -22.17 24.48
C SER A 183 13.41 -22.37 24.08
N LEU A 184 14.15 -21.28 23.83
CA LEU A 184 15.58 -21.30 23.52
C LEU A 184 16.37 -21.30 24.82
N ASN A 185 17.48 -22.04 24.85
CA ASN A 185 18.43 -21.89 25.94
C ASN A 185 19.19 -20.56 25.83
N GLU A 186 19.84 -20.14 26.91
CA GLU A 186 20.57 -18.87 26.98
C GLU A 186 21.57 -18.71 25.84
N ARG A 187 22.32 -19.77 25.52
CA ARG A 187 23.28 -19.76 24.40
C ARG A 187 22.59 -19.52 23.05
N GLN A 188 21.49 -20.19 22.77
CA GLN A 188 20.70 -20.03 21.55
C GLN A 188 20.10 -18.62 21.45
N GLN A 189 19.65 -18.05 22.57
CA GLN A 189 19.15 -16.68 22.64
C GLN A 189 20.25 -15.68 22.28
N VAL A 190 21.46 -15.83 22.83
CA VAL A 190 22.61 -14.98 22.50
C VAL A 190 22.96 -15.08 21.01
N TYR A 191 23.05 -16.28 20.46
CA TYR A 191 23.35 -16.46 19.03
C TYR A 191 22.31 -15.80 18.12
N LEU A 192 21.02 -16.05 18.39
CA LEU A 192 19.95 -15.49 17.57
C LEU A 192 19.91 -13.95 17.69
N GLY A 193 20.16 -13.40 18.89
CA GLY A 193 20.25 -11.97 19.13
C GLY A 193 21.41 -11.31 18.39
N GLU A 194 22.61 -11.89 18.46
CA GLU A 194 23.80 -11.35 17.77
C GLU A 194 23.67 -11.44 16.24
N VAL A 195 23.05 -12.51 15.70
CA VAL A 195 22.74 -12.60 14.27
C VAL A 195 21.73 -11.53 13.85
N MET A 196 20.68 -11.30 14.64
CA MET A 196 19.71 -10.24 14.34
C MET A 196 20.36 -8.85 14.37
N ARG A 197 21.21 -8.59 15.37
CA ARG A 197 21.95 -7.33 15.48
C ARG A 197 22.82 -7.10 14.25
N ASP A 198 23.50 -8.14 13.79
CA ASP A 198 24.36 -8.08 12.62
C ASP A 198 23.58 -7.86 11.31
N ASP A 199 22.42 -8.53 11.13
CA ASP A 199 21.49 -8.31 10.01
C ASP A 199 21.05 -6.84 9.94
N ARG A 200 20.75 -6.22 11.10
CA ARG A 200 20.37 -4.80 11.18
C ARG A 200 21.53 -3.87 10.87
N MET A 201 22.73 -4.12 11.41
CA MET A 201 23.91 -3.31 11.12
C MET A 201 24.24 -3.34 9.63
N THR A 202 24.26 -4.53 9.02
CA THR A 202 24.47 -4.66 7.57
C THR A 202 23.36 -3.96 6.79
N ALA A 203 22.10 -4.02 7.23
CA ALA A 203 21.02 -3.28 6.59
C ALA A 203 21.26 -1.75 6.62
N THR A 204 21.73 -1.21 7.75
CA THR A 204 22.12 0.20 7.88
C THR A 204 23.29 0.55 6.97
N GLU A 205 24.32 -0.29 6.89
CA GLU A 205 25.46 -0.09 5.97
C GLU A 205 25.01 -0.09 4.51
N MET A 206 24.14 -1.02 4.11
CA MET A 206 23.59 -1.05 2.76
C MET A 206 22.73 0.17 2.48
N TRP A 207 21.99 0.68 3.47
CA TRP A 207 21.25 1.93 3.35
C TRP A 207 22.21 3.13 3.15
N MET A 208 23.28 3.23 3.94
CA MET A 208 24.31 4.27 3.78
C MET A 208 24.97 4.21 2.40
N ARG A 209 25.28 3.00 1.90
CA ARG A 209 25.82 2.81 0.55
C ARG A 209 24.87 3.29 -0.53
N ARG A 210 23.56 3.03 -0.41
CA ARG A 210 22.54 3.55 -1.34
C ARG A 210 22.49 5.07 -1.31
N LEU A 211 22.54 5.67 -0.12
CA LEU A 211 22.55 7.12 0.04
C LEU A 211 23.76 7.75 -0.67
N GLN A 212 24.91 7.08 -0.62
CA GLN A 212 26.15 7.47 -1.30
C GLN A 212 26.23 7.03 -2.78
N ARG A 213 25.13 6.48 -3.35
CA ARG A 213 25.06 5.97 -4.73
C ARG A 213 26.10 4.89 -5.08
N LEU A 214 26.55 4.13 -4.08
CA LEU A 214 27.45 3.00 -4.28
C LEU A 214 26.67 1.74 -4.71
N PRO A 215 27.29 0.80 -5.45
CA PRO A 215 26.68 -0.48 -5.76
C PRO A 215 26.25 -1.24 -4.50
N VAL A 216 25.00 -1.72 -4.48
CA VAL A 216 24.45 -2.50 -3.38
C VAL A 216 23.92 -3.84 -3.90
N PRO A 217 24.42 -4.98 -3.39
CA PRO A 217 23.93 -6.30 -3.77
C PRO A 217 22.46 -6.49 -3.36
N LYS A 218 21.81 -7.55 -3.88
CA LYS A 218 20.41 -7.81 -3.54
C LYS A 218 20.26 -8.15 -2.05
N ALA A 219 19.08 -7.89 -1.49
CA ALA A 219 18.80 -8.19 -0.08
C ALA A 219 19.08 -9.66 0.30
N ALA A 220 18.79 -10.60 -0.59
CA ALA A 220 19.06 -12.01 -0.36
C ALA A 220 20.57 -12.36 -0.32
N GLU A 221 21.43 -11.52 -0.91
CA GLU A 221 22.87 -11.74 -0.96
C GLU A 221 23.55 -11.18 0.29
N TRP A 222 23.34 -9.90 0.63
CA TRP A 222 24.00 -9.30 1.81
C TRP A 222 23.43 -9.76 3.15
N ARG A 223 22.24 -10.39 3.18
CA ARG A 223 21.67 -10.98 4.40
C ARG A 223 22.28 -12.33 4.78
N ARG A 224 23.12 -12.90 3.91
CA ARG A 224 23.94 -14.06 4.25
C ARG A 224 25.16 -13.56 5.00
N LEU A 225 25.12 -13.67 6.32
CA LEU A 225 26.15 -13.09 7.19
C LEU A 225 27.25 -14.12 7.44
N PRO A 226 28.54 -13.75 7.29
CA PRO A 226 29.66 -14.61 7.65
C PRO A 226 29.62 -15.01 9.12
N LEU A 227 29.37 -16.29 9.37
CA LEU A 227 29.50 -16.88 10.70
C LEU A 227 30.93 -17.31 10.94
N ALA A 228 31.54 -18.10 10.07
CA ALA A 228 32.89 -18.64 10.29
C ALA A 228 33.64 -18.87 8.97
N LEU A 229 34.97 -18.84 9.04
CA LEU A 229 35.86 -19.28 7.98
C LEU A 229 36.43 -20.66 8.33
N ARG A 230 36.50 -21.59 7.37
CA ARG A 230 37.08 -22.93 7.49
C ARG A 230 38.61 -22.87 7.40
N ALA A 231 39.20 -22.02 8.24
CA ALA A 231 40.64 -21.86 8.39
C ALA A 231 40.97 -21.57 9.86
N ALA A 232 42.21 -21.77 10.27
CA ALA A 232 42.64 -21.50 11.64
C ALA A 232 42.44 -20.00 11.96
N PRO A 233 41.81 -19.63 13.09
CA PRO A 233 41.60 -18.22 13.44
C PRO A 233 42.91 -17.43 13.62
N SER A 234 44.02 -18.10 13.91
CA SER A 234 45.36 -17.50 13.94
C SER A 234 45.82 -16.97 12.58
N VAL A 235 45.22 -17.44 11.48
CA VAL A 235 45.59 -17.10 10.10
C VAL A 235 44.51 -16.30 9.39
N ALA A 236 43.24 -16.71 9.54
CA ALA A 236 42.09 -16.07 8.86
C ALA A 236 41.36 -15.03 9.73
N GLY A 237 41.74 -14.89 11.00
CA GLY A 237 41.03 -14.05 11.96
C GLY A 237 39.64 -14.57 12.32
N TYR A 238 38.82 -13.71 12.92
CA TYR A 238 37.43 -13.98 13.27
C TYR A 238 36.50 -13.12 12.43
N THR A 239 35.33 -13.67 12.08
CA THR A 239 34.25 -12.85 11.51
C THR A 239 33.72 -11.86 12.56
N ARG A 240 33.07 -10.79 12.11
CA ARG A 240 32.38 -9.82 12.99
C ARG A 240 31.40 -10.50 13.95
N LEU A 241 30.71 -11.55 13.49
CA LEU A 241 29.81 -12.34 14.31
C LEU A 241 30.56 -13.19 15.35
N GLN A 242 31.67 -13.83 14.96
CA GLN A 242 32.52 -14.56 15.91
C GLN A 242 33.10 -13.66 16.99
N GLU A 243 33.59 -12.47 16.64
CA GLU A 243 34.15 -11.54 17.64
C GLU A 243 33.11 -11.16 18.70
N ARG A 244 31.88 -10.87 18.30
CA ARG A 244 30.80 -10.57 19.26
C ARG A 244 30.41 -11.78 20.11
N LEU A 245 30.31 -12.96 19.50
CA LEU A 245 30.04 -14.19 20.24
C LEU A 245 31.17 -14.51 21.24
N ARG A 246 32.42 -14.21 20.91
CA ARG A 246 33.58 -14.31 21.81
C ARG A 246 33.48 -13.33 22.97
N GLN A 247 33.15 -12.06 22.70
CA GLN A 247 32.95 -11.04 23.74
C GLN A 247 31.83 -11.40 24.72
N ARG A 248 30.83 -12.16 24.25
CA ARG A 248 29.72 -12.70 25.07
C ARG A 248 30.07 -14.01 25.79
N GLY A 249 31.27 -14.55 25.62
CA GLY A 249 31.72 -15.80 26.26
C GLY A 249 31.03 -17.07 25.75
N VAL A 250 30.43 -17.05 24.54
CA VAL A 250 29.68 -18.18 23.97
C VAL A 250 30.34 -18.77 22.72
N HIS A 251 31.61 -18.48 22.51
CA HIS A 251 32.39 -18.96 21.36
C HIS A 251 33.34 -20.08 21.79
N ASP A 252 32.81 -21.31 21.78
CA ASP A 252 33.48 -22.55 22.19
C ASP A 252 33.32 -23.62 21.08
N PRO A 253 33.94 -24.82 21.17
CA PRO A 253 33.83 -25.88 20.15
C PRO A 253 32.38 -26.30 19.77
N GLY A 254 31.36 -25.90 20.54
CA GLY A 254 29.93 -26.13 20.28
C GLY A 254 29.22 -25.09 19.40
N VAL A 255 29.93 -24.28 18.60
CA VAL A 255 29.32 -23.31 17.65
C VAL A 255 28.38 -24.02 16.66
N GLY A 256 28.85 -25.13 16.06
CA GLY A 256 28.07 -25.86 15.05
C GLY A 256 26.77 -26.45 15.59
N SER A 257 26.78 -27.01 16.81
CA SER A 257 25.59 -27.61 17.41
C SER A 257 24.51 -26.58 17.77
N THR A 258 24.92 -25.38 18.20
CA THR A 258 24.01 -24.28 18.51
C THR A 258 23.31 -23.77 17.26
N VAL A 259 24.08 -23.55 16.19
CA VAL A 259 23.57 -23.02 14.92
C VAL A 259 22.66 -24.03 14.23
N HIS A 260 23.03 -25.32 14.18
CA HIS A 260 22.14 -26.37 13.66
C HIS A 260 20.88 -26.56 14.51
N ALA A 261 20.91 -26.30 15.82
CA ALA A 261 19.70 -26.31 16.64
C ALA A 261 18.74 -25.16 16.27
N LEU A 262 19.27 -23.96 16.02
CA LEU A 262 18.48 -22.80 15.55
C LEU A 262 17.93 -23.02 14.14
N GLU A 263 18.71 -23.65 13.26
CA GLU A 263 18.29 -24.03 11.91
C GLU A 263 17.15 -25.07 11.93
N ARG A 264 17.27 -26.15 12.72
CA ARG A 264 16.20 -27.16 12.87
C ARG A 264 14.89 -26.58 13.41
N ARG A 265 14.98 -25.51 14.20
CA ARG A 265 13.81 -24.76 14.69
C ARG A 265 13.24 -23.76 13.66
N GLY A 266 13.85 -23.66 12.48
CA GLY A 266 13.48 -22.74 11.40
C GLY A 266 13.75 -21.28 11.74
N LEU A 267 14.68 -20.99 12.66
CA LEU A 267 15.02 -19.63 13.08
C LEU A 267 16.18 -19.04 12.27
N LEU A 268 17.07 -19.90 11.79
CA LEU A 268 18.17 -19.58 10.88
C LEU A 268 18.12 -20.46 9.63
N VAL A 269 18.78 -20.03 8.57
CA VAL A 269 19.20 -20.85 7.42
C VAL A 269 20.72 -20.83 7.39
N VAL A 270 21.35 -21.99 7.30
CA VAL A 270 22.81 -22.11 7.15
C VAL A 270 23.13 -22.42 5.69
N SER A 271 24.14 -21.76 5.17
CA SER A 271 24.67 -22.04 3.83
C SER A 271 26.19 -21.93 3.85
N GLU A 272 26.84 -22.45 2.81
CA GLU A 272 28.29 -22.42 2.68
C GLU A 272 28.68 -21.91 1.30
N ASP A 273 29.76 -21.14 1.23
CA ASP A 273 30.40 -20.73 -0.01
C ASP A 273 31.94 -20.69 0.15
N SER A 274 32.66 -20.27 -0.89
CA SER A 274 34.10 -20.04 -0.84
C SER A 274 34.39 -18.55 -1.01
N VAL A 275 35.42 -18.06 -0.32
CA VAL A 275 35.93 -16.69 -0.48
C VAL A 275 37.45 -16.71 -0.57
N ASP A 276 38.01 -15.84 -1.40
CA ASP A 276 39.46 -15.64 -1.44
C ASP A 276 39.91 -14.77 -0.26
N HIS A 277 40.75 -15.33 0.61
CA HIS A 277 41.27 -14.67 1.79
C HIS A 277 42.75 -14.27 1.58
N PRO A 278 43.14 -13.01 1.83
CA PRO A 278 44.48 -12.51 1.50
C PRO A 278 45.66 -13.33 2.06
N ALA A 279 45.48 -13.96 3.22
CA ALA A 279 46.53 -14.73 3.90
C ALA A 279 46.52 -16.25 3.63
N VAL A 280 45.40 -16.82 3.16
CA VAL A 280 45.22 -18.28 3.06
C VAL A 280 44.72 -18.76 1.71
N GLY A 281 44.45 -17.84 0.77
CA GLY A 281 43.84 -18.15 -0.52
C GLY A 281 42.37 -18.50 -0.36
N GLU A 282 41.88 -19.42 -1.19
CA GLU A 282 40.48 -19.84 -1.17
C GLU A 282 40.13 -20.57 0.14
N VAL A 283 39.18 -20.01 0.90
CA VAL A 283 38.72 -20.55 2.17
C VAL A 283 37.20 -20.71 2.13
N GLY A 284 36.72 -21.88 2.55
CA GLY A 284 35.29 -22.11 2.73
C GLY A 284 34.72 -21.26 3.87
N ARG A 285 33.54 -20.68 3.68
CA ARG A 285 32.87 -19.80 4.63
C ARG A 285 31.48 -20.33 4.95
N VAL A 286 31.16 -20.38 6.23
CA VAL A 286 29.82 -20.68 6.73
C VAL A 286 29.04 -19.38 6.88
N LEU A 287 27.87 -19.32 6.28
CA LEU A 287 26.96 -18.19 6.24
C LEU A 287 25.68 -18.50 7.01
N VAL A 288 25.14 -17.50 7.71
CA VAL A 288 23.84 -17.60 8.39
C VAL A 288 22.90 -16.49 7.92
N GLU A 289 21.64 -16.86 7.69
CA GLU A 289 20.56 -15.92 7.42
C GLU A 289 19.46 -16.09 8.47
N ILE A 290 19.02 -14.99 9.09
CA ILE A 290 17.91 -15.02 10.03
C ILE A 290 16.56 -15.06 9.31
N THR A 291 15.72 -16.04 9.66
CA THR A 291 14.41 -16.19 9.03
C THR A 291 13.43 -15.13 9.53
N ARG A 292 12.26 -15.03 8.88
CA ARG A 292 11.16 -14.19 9.39
C ARG A 292 10.72 -14.62 10.80
N ARG A 293 10.71 -15.93 11.07
CA ARG A 293 10.37 -16.49 12.39
C ARG A 293 11.47 -16.18 13.41
N GLY A 294 12.74 -16.33 13.03
CA GLY A 294 13.89 -15.98 13.86
C GLY A 294 13.87 -14.51 14.27
N ARG A 295 13.67 -13.58 13.32
CA ARG A 295 13.53 -12.15 13.60
C ARG A 295 12.37 -11.84 14.54
N ALA A 296 11.23 -12.51 14.38
CA ALA A 296 10.09 -12.30 15.25
C ALA A 296 10.38 -12.74 16.70
N ALA A 297 11.01 -13.91 16.88
CA ALA A 297 11.40 -14.42 18.20
C ALA A 297 12.46 -13.54 18.86
N ALA A 298 13.53 -13.18 18.13
CA ALA A 298 14.60 -12.33 18.64
C ALA A 298 14.10 -10.95 19.09
N ARG A 299 13.25 -10.29 18.28
CA ARG A 299 12.61 -9.02 18.68
C ARG A 299 11.79 -9.16 19.95
N ALA A 300 10.98 -10.21 20.02
CA ALA A 300 10.11 -10.45 21.17
C ALA A 300 10.91 -10.62 22.45
N GLY A 301 12.00 -11.39 22.39
CA GLY A 301 12.86 -11.68 23.54
C GLY A 301 13.80 -10.56 23.97
N LEU A 302 14.32 -9.79 23.01
CA LEU A 302 15.19 -8.64 23.28
C LEU A 302 14.40 -7.38 23.67
N GLY A 303 13.06 -7.44 23.67
CA GLY A 303 12.20 -6.28 23.90
C GLY A 303 12.33 -5.21 22.81
N GLU A 304 12.85 -5.57 21.63
CA GLU A 304 13.02 -4.63 20.53
C GLU A 304 11.68 -4.39 19.81
N PRO A 305 11.19 -3.14 19.75
CA PRO A 305 9.94 -2.85 19.05
C PRO A 305 10.10 -3.15 17.56
N ARG A 306 9.03 -3.69 16.94
CA ARG A 306 8.92 -3.74 15.48
C ARG A 306 8.93 -2.29 14.98
N GLU A 307 9.81 -1.97 14.03
CA GLU A 307 9.67 -0.72 13.25
C GLU A 307 8.25 -0.69 12.68
N PRO A 308 7.43 0.31 13.04
CA PRO A 308 6.04 0.34 12.63
C PRO A 308 6.02 0.38 11.10
N ASP A 309 5.30 -0.57 10.49
CA ASP A 309 4.92 -0.36 9.09
C ASP A 309 4.11 0.94 9.05
N PRO A 310 4.34 1.84 8.09
CA PRO A 310 3.55 3.05 7.97
C PRO A 310 2.07 2.66 7.92
N ALA A 311 1.22 3.46 8.55
CA ALA A 311 -0.21 3.20 8.59
C ALA A 311 -0.72 2.93 7.15
N PRO A 312 -1.73 2.06 6.92
CA PRO A 312 -2.05 1.57 5.57
C PRO A 312 -2.38 2.66 4.53
N HIS A 313 -2.74 3.85 4.99
CA HIS A 313 -3.04 5.02 4.16
C HIS A 313 -1.81 5.87 3.83
N LEU A 314 -0.69 5.67 4.50
CA LEU A 314 0.58 6.33 4.22
C LEU A 314 1.35 5.56 3.15
N LEU A 315 2.19 6.28 2.43
CA LEU A 315 3.07 5.80 1.38
C LEU A 315 4.38 5.31 2.00
N SER A 316 5.01 4.33 1.36
CA SER A 316 6.42 4.02 1.63
C SER A 316 7.32 5.21 1.29
N GLU A 317 8.51 5.31 1.88
CA GLU A 317 9.53 6.34 1.60
C GLU A 317 9.72 6.59 0.09
N TRP A 318 9.86 5.52 -0.71
CA TRP A 318 10.04 5.64 -2.16
C TRP A 318 8.86 6.31 -2.86
N LEU A 319 7.63 5.83 -2.62
CA LEU A 319 6.42 6.42 -3.20
C LEU A 319 6.16 7.84 -2.69
N TRP A 320 6.48 8.11 -1.42
CA TRP A 320 6.40 9.47 -0.87
C TRP A 320 7.39 10.39 -1.57
N GLY A 321 8.66 10.00 -1.74
CA GLY A 321 9.65 10.80 -2.46
C GLY A 321 9.24 11.09 -3.90
N VAL A 322 8.53 10.16 -4.56
CA VAL A 322 7.96 10.40 -5.89
C VAL A 322 6.84 11.45 -5.85
N VAL A 323 5.89 11.34 -4.92
CA VAL A 323 4.80 12.31 -4.76
C VAL A 323 5.34 13.69 -4.36
N ALA A 324 6.27 13.76 -3.42
CA ALA A 324 6.93 15.00 -2.99
C ALA A 324 7.62 15.71 -4.16
N ARG A 325 8.28 14.97 -5.06
CA ARG A 325 8.91 15.55 -6.26
C ARG A 325 7.89 16.13 -7.25
N VAL A 326 6.75 15.47 -7.45
CA VAL A 326 5.66 16.02 -8.29
C VAL A 326 5.06 17.25 -7.63
N ALA A 327 4.87 17.21 -6.31
CA ALA A 327 4.34 18.29 -5.52
C ALA A 327 5.24 19.54 -5.55
N SER A 328 6.56 19.37 -5.44
CA SER A 328 7.56 20.45 -5.60
C SER A 328 7.51 21.13 -6.98
N ALA A 329 7.02 20.45 -8.02
CA ALA A 329 6.93 21.00 -9.37
C ALA A 329 5.61 21.76 -9.61
N GLU A 330 4.67 21.79 -8.66
CA GLU A 330 3.43 22.56 -8.78
C GLU A 330 3.70 24.07 -8.78
N PRO A 331 2.90 24.88 -9.49
CA PRO A 331 1.74 24.52 -10.33
C PRO A 331 2.11 24.12 -11.77
N ALA A 332 3.39 24.21 -12.15
CA ALA A 332 3.83 23.94 -13.52
C ALA A 332 3.64 22.46 -13.90
N GLY A 333 3.92 21.57 -12.95
CA GLY A 333 3.94 20.12 -13.11
C GLY A 333 5.32 19.61 -13.51
N LEU A 334 5.56 18.34 -13.22
CA LEU A 334 6.82 17.65 -13.49
C LEU A 334 6.86 17.16 -14.95
N GLU A 335 8.02 17.16 -15.59
CA GLU A 335 8.19 16.69 -16.97
C GLU A 335 7.88 15.19 -17.10
N ASP A 336 7.35 14.79 -18.26
CA ASP A 336 6.87 13.42 -18.48
C ASP A 336 8.01 12.37 -18.34
N ASP A 337 9.20 12.70 -18.82
CA ASP A 337 10.39 11.86 -18.76
C ASP A 337 10.99 11.74 -17.34
N GLN A 338 10.69 12.69 -16.46
CA GLN A 338 11.15 12.71 -15.07
C GLN A 338 10.33 11.79 -14.16
N LEU A 339 9.16 11.34 -14.61
CA LEU A 339 8.31 10.37 -13.90
C LEU A 339 7.96 9.17 -14.77
N ALA A 340 8.92 8.25 -14.90
CA ALA A 340 8.71 6.98 -15.56
C ALA A 340 8.74 5.78 -14.60
N GLY A 341 8.21 4.65 -15.07
CA GLY A 341 8.42 3.35 -14.45
C GLY A 341 7.34 2.92 -13.46
N ARG A 342 7.74 2.12 -12.46
CA ARG A 342 6.79 1.33 -11.66
C ARG A 342 5.92 2.16 -10.73
N SER A 343 6.32 3.37 -10.37
CA SER A 343 5.58 4.24 -9.45
C SER A 343 4.18 4.55 -9.95
N LEU A 344 4.02 4.78 -11.26
CA LEU A 344 2.73 5.13 -11.88
C LEU A 344 1.64 4.07 -11.64
N PHE A 345 2.00 2.79 -11.53
CA PHE A 345 1.05 1.72 -11.19
C PHE A 345 0.48 1.80 -9.76
N PHE A 346 1.14 2.56 -8.87
CA PHE A 346 0.73 2.73 -7.48
C PHE A 346 0.09 4.09 -7.19
N ILE A 347 0.48 5.14 -7.92
CA ILE A 347 0.02 6.51 -7.64
C ILE A 347 -0.65 7.21 -8.84
N GLY A 348 -0.53 6.71 -10.06
CA GLY A 348 -1.07 7.36 -11.26
C GLY A 348 -2.53 7.01 -11.58
N VAL A 349 -3.30 7.97 -12.08
CA VAL A 349 -4.66 7.75 -12.59
C VAL A 349 -4.65 6.81 -13.80
N GLY A 350 -5.59 5.86 -13.83
CA GLY A 350 -5.80 5.00 -15.01
C GLY A 350 -4.78 3.85 -15.17
N TYR A 351 -3.71 3.81 -14.37
CA TYR A 351 -2.71 2.75 -14.42
C TYR A 351 -3.20 1.44 -13.78
N ARG A 352 -2.84 0.31 -14.42
CA ARG A 352 -3.18 -1.05 -13.96
C ARG A 352 -1.94 -1.84 -13.60
N GLY A 353 -1.82 -2.21 -12.33
CA GLY A 353 -0.88 -3.27 -11.94
C GLY A 353 -1.30 -4.63 -12.55
N ARG A 354 -0.40 -5.63 -12.47
CA ARG A 354 -0.72 -7.02 -12.85
C ARG A 354 -1.97 -7.52 -12.10
N SER A 355 -2.68 -8.52 -12.64
CA SER A 355 -3.86 -9.12 -11.98
C SER A 355 -3.56 -9.46 -10.51
N GLY A 356 -4.33 -8.89 -9.58
CA GLY A 356 -4.14 -9.03 -8.13
C GLY A 356 -3.20 -8.02 -7.47
N ALA A 357 -2.53 -7.13 -8.23
CA ALA A 357 -1.76 -6.03 -7.67
C ALA A 357 -2.67 -4.98 -7.03
N GLN A 358 -2.12 -4.31 -6.01
CA GLN A 358 -2.77 -3.22 -5.31
C GLN A 358 -3.22 -2.12 -6.30
N PRO A 359 -4.48 -1.65 -6.23
CA PRO A 359 -4.96 -0.61 -7.13
C PRO A 359 -4.21 0.70 -6.89
N SER A 360 -3.96 1.42 -7.98
CA SER A 360 -3.35 2.74 -7.96
C SER A 360 -4.20 3.70 -7.14
N ARG A 361 -3.55 4.67 -6.48
CA ARG A 361 -4.19 5.67 -5.62
C ARG A 361 -4.71 6.88 -6.38
N GLY A 362 -4.22 7.13 -7.59
CA GLY A 362 -4.62 8.30 -8.39
C GLY A 362 -4.27 9.64 -7.73
N PHE A 363 -3.09 9.72 -7.14
CA PHE A 363 -2.51 10.95 -6.60
C PHE A 363 -1.87 11.83 -7.67
N VAL A 364 -1.46 11.24 -8.80
CA VAL A 364 -0.87 11.98 -9.92
C VAL A 364 -1.62 11.67 -11.21
N ASP A 365 -1.70 12.66 -12.09
CA ASP A 365 -2.28 12.52 -13.42
C ASP A 365 -1.40 13.20 -14.47
N SER A 366 -1.44 12.69 -15.69
CA SER A 366 -0.73 13.26 -16.83
C SER A 366 -1.65 14.26 -17.51
N VAL A 367 -1.28 15.55 -17.42
CA VAL A 367 -2.10 16.66 -17.90
C VAL A 367 -1.46 17.23 -19.16
N PRO A 368 -2.21 17.38 -20.28
CA PRO A 368 -1.69 18.02 -21.48
C PRO A 368 -1.49 19.52 -21.23
N VAL A 369 -0.32 20.02 -21.61
CA VAL A 369 -0.05 21.46 -21.76
C VAL A 369 -0.25 21.81 -23.22
N MET A 370 -1.07 22.83 -23.47
CA MET A 370 -1.37 23.28 -24.82
C MET A 370 -0.31 24.29 -25.29
N ALA A 371 0.05 24.21 -26.57
CA ALA A 371 0.89 25.23 -27.20
C ALA A 371 0.25 26.62 -27.12
N PRO A 372 1.03 27.72 -27.19
CA PRO A 372 0.47 29.08 -27.25
C PRO A 372 -0.61 29.19 -28.33
N GLY A 373 -1.83 29.55 -27.93
CA GLY A 373 -3.01 29.62 -28.81
C GLY A 373 -3.91 28.37 -28.81
N GLY A 374 -3.62 27.34 -28.01
CA GLY A 374 -4.55 26.22 -27.76
C GLY A 374 -4.75 25.25 -28.92
N THR A 375 -3.89 25.29 -29.95
CA THR A 375 -4.10 24.57 -31.21
C THR A 375 -3.74 23.09 -31.14
N HIS A 376 -2.75 22.72 -30.32
CA HIS A 376 -2.30 21.34 -30.13
C HIS A 376 -1.65 21.17 -28.75
N VAL A 377 -1.52 19.93 -28.30
CA VAL A 377 -0.77 19.58 -27.09
C VAL A 377 0.72 19.77 -27.39
N SER A 378 1.37 20.67 -26.66
CA SER A 378 2.83 20.88 -26.78
C SER A 378 3.60 19.80 -26.03
N GLU A 379 3.13 19.44 -24.84
CA GLU A 379 3.78 18.47 -23.95
C GLU A 379 2.78 17.93 -22.92
N TYR A 380 3.18 16.90 -22.18
CA TYR A 380 2.46 16.41 -21.02
C TYR A 380 3.25 16.69 -19.76
N ARG A 381 2.56 17.07 -18.69
CA ARG A 381 3.14 17.31 -17.37
C ARG A 381 2.42 16.46 -16.32
N TRP A 382 3.19 15.85 -15.43
CA TRP A 382 2.64 15.17 -14.27
C TRP A 382 2.27 16.18 -13.20
N ARG A 383 1.01 16.15 -12.77
CA ARG A 383 0.49 17.00 -11.70
C ARG A 383 -0.18 16.18 -10.62
N LEU A 384 -0.23 16.75 -9.43
CA LEU A 384 -1.05 16.19 -8.37
C LEU A 384 -2.52 16.31 -8.74
N THR A 385 -3.27 15.24 -8.51
CA THR A 385 -4.73 15.32 -8.50
C THR A 385 -5.19 16.09 -7.25
N HIS A 386 -6.46 16.48 -7.20
CA HIS A 386 -7.03 17.07 -6.00
C HIS A 386 -6.83 16.18 -4.76
N LEU A 387 -6.98 14.85 -4.93
CA LEU A 387 -6.67 13.90 -3.87
C LEU A 387 -5.18 13.91 -3.50
N GLY A 388 -4.28 13.98 -4.48
CA GLY A 388 -2.84 14.06 -4.24
C GLY A 388 -2.44 15.29 -3.43
N LEU A 389 -2.96 16.47 -3.82
CA LEU A 389 -2.76 17.73 -3.09
C LEU A 389 -3.24 17.61 -1.64
N ARG A 390 -4.45 17.10 -1.46
CA ARG A 390 -5.03 16.92 -0.14
C ARG A 390 -4.24 15.92 0.72
N HIS A 391 -3.78 14.82 0.13
CA HIS A 391 -2.94 13.85 0.82
C HIS A 391 -1.64 14.48 1.31
N VAL A 392 -1.00 15.32 0.47
CA VAL A 392 0.20 16.05 0.86
C VAL A 392 -0.11 17.01 2.01
N ALA A 393 -1.16 17.82 1.90
CA ALA A 393 -1.52 18.80 2.93
C ALA A 393 -1.80 18.13 4.29
N GLU A 394 -2.58 17.05 4.30
CA GLU A 394 -2.98 16.36 5.52
C GLU A 394 -1.80 15.67 6.22
N TYR A 395 -0.94 15.00 5.45
CA TYR A 395 0.04 14.05 6.01
C TYR A 395 1.50 14.52 5.92
N LEU A 396 1.78 15.75 5.46
CA LEU A 396 3.14 16.27 5.33
C LEU A 396 3.94 16.16 6.64
N HIS A 397 3.34 16.55 7.76
CA HIS A 397 3.98 16.49 9.07
C HIS A 397 4.35 15.04 9.45
N VAL A 398 3.42 14.09 9.25
CA VAL A 398 3.65 12.66 9.50
C VAL A 398 4.80 12.13 8.65
N TYR A 399 4.88 12.53 7.38
CA TYR A 399 5.95 12.08 6.50
C TYR A 399 7.31 12.70 6.82
N ARG A 400 7.37 13.93 7.35
CA ARG A 400 8.62 14.53 7.83
C ARG A 400 9.20 13.74 8.99
N ASP A 401 8.34 13.26 9.89
CA ASP A 401 8.74 12.41 11.01
C ASP A 401 9.16 11.01 10.55
N LEU A 402 8.42 10.42 9.60
CA LEU A 402 8.71 9.07 9.10
C LEU A 402 9.93 9.02 8.18
N TYR A 403 10.12 10.04 7.32
CA TYR A 403 11.10 10.06 6.23
C TYR A 403 11.85 11.40 6.17
N PRO A 404 12.67 11.71 7.19
CA PRO A 404 13.40 12.98 7.26
C PRO A 404 14.43 13.16 6.13
N SER A 405 14.79 12.08 5.42
CA SER A 405 15.66 12.06 4.25
C SER A 405 15.02 12.62 2.98
N VAL A 406 13.68 12.69 2.90
CA VAL A 406 12.97 13.15 1.71
C VAL A 406 12.88 14.68 1.74
N ASN A 407 13.34 15.32 0.67
CA ASN A 407 13.23 16.78 0.53
C ASN A 407 11.76 17.20 0.45
N THR A 408 11.32 18.03 1.40
CA THR A 408 9.95 18.54 1.50
C THR A 408 9.89 20.07 1.69
N THR A 409 11.00 20.77 1.40
CA THR A 409 11.17 22.19 1.72
C THR A 409 10.16 23.08 0.99
N GLU A 410 9.79 22.73 -0.25
CA GLU A 410 8.87 23.52 -1.08
C GLU A 410 7.38 23.16 -0.87
N LEU A 411 7.09 22.17 -0.02
CA LEU A 411 5.73 21.62 0.13
C LEU A 411 4.86 22.40 1.13
N GLU A 412 5.45 23.34 1.87
CA GLU A 412 4.73 24.12 2.89
C GLU A 412 3.66 25.02 2.27
N ALA A 413 3.90 25.52 1.06
CA ALA A 413 2.93 26.31 0.30
C ALA A 413 1.69 25.50 -0.10
N ILE A 414 1.81 24.16 -0.24
CA ILE A 414 0.68 23.28 -0.53
C ILE A 414 -0.09 22.96 0.75
N ALA A 415 0.60 22.78 1.87
CA ALA A 415 -0.01 22.54 3.17
C ALA A 415 -0.73 23.78 3.74
N GLY A 416 -0.24 24.98 3.44
CA GLY A 416 -0.83 26.25 3.90
C GLY A 416 -2.04 26.76 3.10
N ASN A 417 -2.34 26.15 1.94
CA ASN A 417 -3.43 26.55 1.04
C ASN A 417 -4.60 25.54 1.02
N ALA A 418 -4.67 24.63 1.98
CA ALA A 418 -5.86 23.79 2.16
C ALA A 418 -7.02 24.66 2.72
N PRO A 419 -8.23 24.59 2.15
CA PRO A 419 -9.40 25.28 2.70
C PRO A 419 -9.77 24.78 4.11
#